data_AF-A0A2V9BHN0-F1
#
_entry.id   AF-A0A2V9BHN0-F1
#
_cell.length_a   1.000
_cell.length_b   1.000
_cell.length_c   1.000
_cell.angle_alpha   90.00
_cell.angle_beta   90.00
_cell.angle_gamma   90.00
#
_symmetry.space_group_name_H-M   'P 1'
#
loop_
_entity.id
_entity.type
_entity.pdbx_description
1 polymer ?
#
loop_
_entity_poly.entity_id
_entity_poly.type
_entity_poly.pdbx_seq_one_letter_code
_entity_poly.pdbx_strand_id
1 'polypeptide(L)'
;FDAQVNTSHHQSIRDLGHGLRVAAVAPDGVIEAVEHEPHKHWVVGVQWHPERMPPSDAFSAILFRALLQATRAVGAVARKT
;
A
#
# COMPACT_ATOMS: atom_id res chain seq x y z
N PHE A 1 -4.20 -15.14 4.39
CA PHE A 1 -5.44 -14.35 4.48
C PHE A 1 -5.73 -13.89 3.06
N ASP A 2 -6.93 -14.12 2.55
CA ASP A 2 -7.30 -13.74 1.18
C ASP A 2 -8.14 -12.47 1.22
N ALA A 3 -7.81 -11.50 0.36
CA ALA A 3 -8.51 -10.22 0.23
C ALA A 3 -8.85 -9.96 -1.23
N GLN A 4 -10.06 -9.49 -1.50
CA GLN A 4 -10.50 -9.14 -2.84
C GLN A 4 -10.27 -7.64 -3.09
N VAL A 5 -9.53 -7.31 -4.15
CA VAL A 5 -9.19 -5.94 -4.53
C VAL A 5 -9.61 -5.66 -5.97
N ASN A 6 -9.71 -4.38 -6.34
CA ASN A 6 -9.97 -3.98 -7.72
C ASN A 6 -8.68 -4.01 -8.56
N THR A 7 -8.83 -3.97 -9.89
CA THR A 7 -7.71 -3.89 -10.83
C THR A 7 -8.02 -2.86 -11.91
N SER A 8 -7.08 -1.95 -12.20
CA SER A 8 -7.19 -0.97 -13.29
C SER A 8 -5.80 -0.50 -13.74
N HIS A 9 -5.01 -1.42 -14.30
CA HIS A 9 -3.61 -1.18 -14.68
C HIS A 9 -3.22 -2.09 -15.85
N HIS A 10 -2.40 -1.57 -16.77
CA HIS A 10 -1.84 -2.32 -17.90
C HIS A 10 -0.39 -2.77 -17.65
N GLN A 11 0.17 -2.40 -16.51
CA GLN A 11 1.58 -2.57 -16.15
C GLN A 11 1.65 -3.10 -14.72
N SER A 12 2.68 -3.89 -14.44
CA SER A 12 2.98 -4.43 -13.13
C SER A 12 4.47 -4.38 -12.84
N ILE A 13 4.82 -4.55 -11.57
CA ILE A 13 6.21 -4.65 -11.14
C ILE A 13 6.81 -5.94 -11.71
N ARG A 14 7.88 -5.79 -12.50
CA ARG A 14 8.72 -6.92 -12.93
C ARG A 14 9.89 -7.14 -11.98
N ASP A 15 10.61 -6.07 -11.68
CA ASP A 15 11.82 -6.08 -10.86
C ASP A 15 11.63 -5.13 -9.66
N LEU A 16 11.96 -5.58 -8.45
CA LEU A 16 11.86 -4.74 -7.25
C LEU A 16 13.01 -3.73 -7.16
N GLY A 17 12.68 -2.53 -6.68
CA GLY A 17 13.68 -1.57 -6.25
C GLY A 17 14.42 -2.03 -4.99
N HIS A 18 15.62 -1.48 -4.77
CA HIS A 18 16.43 -1.80 -3.60
C HIS A 18 15.70 -1.46 -2.28
N GLY A 19 15.73 -2.39 -1.32
CA GLY A 19 15.08 -2.22 -0.02
C GLY A 19 13.56 -2.42 -0.05
N LEU A 20 12.98 -2.88 -1.17
CA LEU A 20 11.57 -3.28 -1.22
C LEU A 20 11.42 -4.79 -1.06
N ARG A 21 10.36 -5.18 -0.38
CA ARG A 21 9.91 -6.56 -0.21
C ARG A 21 8.50 -6.72 -0.77
N VAL A 22 8.21 -7.86 -1.39
CA VAL A 22 6.84 -8.24 -1.78
C VAL A 22 5.99 -8.47 -0.53
N ALA A 23 4.83 -7.81 -0.48
CA ALA A 23 3.84 -7.94 0.59
C ALA A 23 2.56 -8.65 0.15
N ALA A 24 2.19 -8.58 -1.14
CA ALA A 24 1.06 -9.32 -1.70
C ALA A 24 1.29 -9.68 -3.18
N VAL A 25 0.75 -10.83 -3.58
CA VAL A 25 0.83 -11.36 -4.95
C VAL A 25 -0.55 -11.92 -5.32
N ALA A 26 -1.03 -11.62 -6.53
CA ALA A 26 -2.26 -12.18 -7.08
C ALA A 26 -2.05 -13.63 -7.58
N PRO A 27 -3.13 -14.42 -7.80
CA PRO A 27 -3.00 -15.81 -8.26
C PRO A 27 -2.29 -16.00 -9.60
N ASP A 28 -2.25 -14.96 -10.44
CA ASP A 28 -1.53 -14.93 -11.74
C ASP A 28 -0.05 -14.55 -11.61
N GLY A 29 0.43 -14.31 -10.39
CA GLY A 29 1.82 -13.96 -10.09
C GLY A 29 2.11 -12.45 -10.11
N VAL A 30 1.12 -11.60 -10.38
CA VAL A 30 1.30 -10.13 -10.34
C VAL A 30 1.56 -9.68 -8.90
N ILE A 31 2.62 -8.88 -8.70
CA ILE A 31 2.90 -8.24 -7.42
C ILE A 31 1.87 -7.13 -7.19
N GLU A 32 1.06 -7.28 -6.14
CA GLU A 32 -0.04 -6.37 -5.80
C GLU A 32 0.34 -5.41 -4.67
N ALA A 33 1.29 -5.77 -3.80
CA ALA A 33 1.79 -4.87 -2.77
C ALA A 33 3.27 -5.06 -2.49
N VAL A 34 3.92 -3.96 -2.13
CA VAL A 34 5.30 -3.90 -1.68
C VAL A 34 5.43 -3.02 -0.44
N GLU A 35 6.45 -3.29 0.36
CA GLU A 35 6.81 -2.46 1.51
C GLU A 35 8.32 -2.27 1.59
N HIS A 36 8.77 -1.25 2.31
CA HIS A 36 10.19 -0.99 2.50
C HIS A 36 10.76 -1.66 3.75
N GLU A 37 11.90 -2.30 3.59
CA GLU A 37 12.71 -2.94 4.62
C GLU A 37 14.16 -2.47 4.39
N PRO A 38 14.76 -1.60 5.25
CA PRO A 38 14.52 -1.38 6.68
C PRO A 38 13.55 -0.24 7.05
N HIS A 39 12.84 -0.40 8.17
CA HIS A 39 11.68 0.39 8.61
C HIS A 39 11.96 1.80 9.17
N LYS A 40 12.96 2.55 8.66
CA LYS A 40 13.17 3.94 9.13
C LYS A 40 11.92 4.80 8.91
N HIS A 41 11.18 4.53 7.84
CA HIS A 41 9.92 5.18 7.51
C HIS A 41 8.86 4.11 7.19
N TRP A 42 7.60 4.43 7.49
CA TRP A 42 6.47 3.60 7.05
C TRP A 42 6.24 3.83 5.55
N VAL A 43 6.45 2.79 4.75
CA VAL A 43 6.28 2.82 3.30
C VAL A 43 5.56 1.56 2.86
N VAL A 44 4.38 1.75 2.26
CA VAL A 44 3.58 0.70 1.64
C VAL A 44 3.14 1.21 0.27
N GLY A 45 3.34 0.38 -0.76
CA GLY A 45 2.82 0.60 -2.10
C GLY A 45 1.85 -0.52 -2.45
N VAL A 46 0.69 -0.17 -2.99
CA VAL A 46 -0.32 -1.12 -3.48
C VAL A 46 -0.62 -0.82 -4.95
N GLN A 47 -0.87 -1.86 -5.73
CA GLN A 47 -1.12 -1.75 -7.17
C GLN A 47 -2.61 -1.50 -7.48
N TRP A 48 -3.52 -2.02 -6.64
CA TRP A 48 -4.94 -1.71 -6.71
C TRP A 48 -5.24 -0.28 -6.22
N HIS A 49 -6.52 0.11 -6.36
CA HIS A 49 -7.05 1.41 -5.97
C HIS A 49 -7.90 1.30 -4.69
N PRO A 50 -7.31 1.35 -3.48
CA PRO A 50 -8.08 1.27 -2.22
C PRO A 50 -9.05 2.45 -2.05
N GLU A 51 -8.78 3.59 -2.69
CA GLU A 51 -9.66 4.77 -2.68
C GLU A 51 -10.93 4.59 -3.51
N ARG A 52 -10.96 3.59 -4.41
CA ARG A 52 -12.11 3.26 -5.26
C ARG A 52 -12.92 2.08 -4.72
N MET A 53 -12.50 1.49 -3.60
CA MET A 53 -13.26 0.43 -2.94
C MET A 53 -14.46 1.02 -2.17
N PRO A 54 -15.53 0.24 -1.95
CA PRO A 54 -16.65 0.70 -1.14
C PRO A 54 -16.19 1.18 0.25
N PRO A 55 -16.82 2.21 0.85
CA PRO A 55 -16.45 2.68 2.19
C PRO A 55 -16.53 1.61 3.28
N SER A 56 -17.31 0.56 3.07
CA SER A 56 -17.43 -0.60 3.95
C SER A 56 -16.27 -1.60 3.82
N ASP A 57 -15.36 -1.42 2.86
CA ASP A 57 -14.20 -2.30 2.68
C ASP A 57 -13.19 -2.10 3.83
N ALA A 58 -13.18 -3.08 4.74
CA ALA A 58 -12.35 -3.02 5.93
C ALA A 58 -10.85 -3.00 5.60
N PHE A 59 -10.45 -3.66 4.51
CA PHE A 59 -9.05 -3.78 4.13
C PHE A 59 -8.47 -2.44 3.66
N SER A 60 -9.17 -1.74 2.77
CA SER A 60 -8.82 -0.38 2.35
C SER A 60 -8.82 0.58 3.54
N ALA A 61 -9.82 0.47 4.44
CA ALA A 61 -9.88 1.28 5.64
C ALA A 61 -8.71 1.05 6.62
N ILE A 62 -8.14 -0.17 6.66
CA ILE A 62 -6.94 -0.46 7.47
C ILE A 62 -5.71 0.24 6.89
N LEU A 63 -5.51 0.21 5.57
CA LEU A 63 -4.38 0.88 4.92
C LEU A 63 -4.37 2.39 5.17
N PHE A 64 -5.51 3.07 5.01
CA PHE A 64 -5.61 4.49 5.29
C PHE A 64 -5.39 4.82 6.77
N ARG A 65 -5.88 3.98 7.69
CA ARG A 65 -5.62 4.15 9.12
C ARG A 65 -4.14 3.99 9.47
N ALA A 66 -3.46 3.01 8.88
CA ALA A 66 -2.03 2.80 9.06
C ALA A 66 -1.21 4.02 8.57
N LEU A 67 -1.58 4.58 7.41
CA LEU A 67 -0.97 5.82 6.91
C LEU A 67 -1.16 6.98 7.89
N LEU A 68 -2.38 7.20 8.42
CA LEU A 68 -2.64 8.27 9.39
C LEU A 68 -1.88 8.07 10.72
N GLN A 69 -1.71 6.83 11.15
CA GLN A 69 -0.89 6.52 12.34
C GLN A 69 0.59 6.84 12.08
N ALA A 70 1.10 6.46 10.91
CA ALA A 70 2.48 6.75 10.53
C ALA A 70 2.75 8.25 10.43
N THR A 71 1.84 9.06 9.86
CA THR A 71 2.03 10.51 9.78
C THR A 71 2.05 11.18 11.15
N ARG A 72 1.23 10.70 12.10
CA ARG A 72 1.24 11.19 13.49
C ARG A 72 2.55 10.86 14.22
N ALA A 73 3.13 9.69 13.97
CA ALA A 73 4.36 9.26 14.62
C ALA A 73 5.60 10.07 14.21
N VAL A 74 5.59 10.69 13.01
CA VAL A 74 6.72 11.47 12.49
C VAL A 74 6.77 12.91 13.06
N GLY A 75 5.72 13.38 13.74
CA GLY A 75 5.73 14.63 14.52
C GLY A 75 5.83 15.94 13.72
N ALA A 76 5.90 15.92 12.39
CA ALA A 76 6.01 17.11 11.56
C ALA A 76 4.68 17.48 10.88
N VAL A 77 4.02 18.53 11.39
CA VAL A 77 2.87 19.15 10.71
C VAL A 77 3.39 20.12 9.65
N ALA A 78 3.50 19.66 8.41
CA ALA A 78 3.60 20.57 7.28
C ALA A 78 2.20 21.14 7.00
N ARG A 79 2.00 22.44 7.22
CA ARG A 79 0.76 23.15 6.81
C ARG A 79 0.86 23.49 5.33
N LYS A 80 -0.17 23.11 4.57
CA LYS A 80 -0.36 23.59 3.19
C LYS A 80 -0.89 25.03 3.26
N THR A 81 -0.15 25.99 2.72
CA THR A 81 -0.62 27.36 2.46
C THR A 81 -1.42 27.41 1.17
#